data_AF-A0A5C9EIX1-F1
#
_entry.id   AF-A0A5C9EIX1-F1
#
_cell.length_a   1.000
_cell.length_b   1.000
_cell.length_c   1.000
_cell.angle_alpha   90.00
_cell.angle_beta   90.00
_cell.angle_gamma   90.00
#
_symmetry.space_group_name_H-M   'P 1'
#
loop_
_entity.id
_entity.type
_entity.pdbx_description
1 polymer ?
#
loop_
_entity_poly.entity_id
_entity_poly.type
_entity_poly.pdbx_seq_one_letter_code
_entity_poly.pdbx_strand_id
1 'polypeptide(L)'
;MEKNKIETVTIIQFMVGILVSFLFQFIIPYSWQPLHFYTNGINAQHGDPESNLVIFTVSQWYFSISVAWFIDRDNKILNNFLVYSIAPLLTVLIPEFIVYFLYIDYIHLLPFLVGIYILWKKRETVEESHYLPNFLFVSIWLFVVYFLELAYFQALLVDFIINWLLLSILGFLFFLFIRYLKKRVEIQT
;
A
#
# COMPACT_ATOMS: atom_id res chain seq x y z
N MET A 1 -23.37 -17.13 2.46
CA MET A 1 -23.39 -16.10 3.52
C MET A 1 -24.32 -14.99 3.06
N GLU A 2 -25.28 -14.55 3.86
CA GLU A 2 -26.24 -13.50 3.44
C GLU A 2 -25.50 -12.21 3.01
N LYS A 3 -25.96 -11.61 1.91
CA LYS A 3 -25.37 -10.39 1.32
C LYS A 3 -25.14 -9.27 2.36
N ASN A 4 -26.12 -9.05 3.24
CA ASN A 4 -26.05 -8.05 4.30
C ASN A 4 -24.89 -8.28 5.29
N LYS A 5 -24.51 -9.54 5.51
CA LYS A 5 -23.39 -9.89 6.39
C LYS A 5 -22.04 -9.54 5.73
N ILE A 6 -21.89 -9.75 4.43
CA ILE A 6 -20.66 -9.41 3.68
C ILE A 6 -20.45 -7.89 3.67
N GLU A 7 -21.52 -7.13 3.40
CA GLU A 7 -21.48 -5.67 3.41
C GLU A 7 -21.11 -5.13 4.80
N THR A 8 -21.75 -5.66 5.85
CA THR A 8 -21.46 -5.28 7.24
C THR A 8 -20.00 -5.57 7.62
N VAL A 9 -19.49 -6.75 7.31
CA VAL A 9 -18.11 -7.13 7.61
C VAL A 9 -17.11 -6.24 6.85
N THR A 10 -17.39 -5.94 5.59
CA THR A 10 -16.56 -5.04 4.79
C THR A 10 -16.49 -3.65 5.42
N ILE A 11 -17.62 -3.10 5.86
CA ILE A 11 -17.67 -1.80 6.54
C ILE A 11 -16.85 -1.84 7.84
N ILE A 12 -17.01 -2.89 8.65
CA ILE A 12 -16.23 -3.06 9.89
C ILE A 12 -14.73 -3.10 9.59
N GLN A 13 -14.30 -3.81 8.54
CA GLN A 13 -12.91 -3.86 8.14
C GLN A 13 -12.38 -2.48 7.71
N PHE A 14 -13.16 -1.71 6.93
CA PHE A 14 -12.77 -0.34 6.61
C PHE A 14 -12.70 0.56 7.83
N MET A 15 -13.66 0.47 8.76
CA MET A 15 -13.64 1.23 10.01
C MET A 15 -12.40 0.90 10.85
N VAL A 16 -12.04 -0.38 10.97
CA VAL A 16 -10.83 -0.81 11.67
C VAL A 16 -9.58 -0.31 10.94
N GLY A 17 -9.55 -0.37 9.61
CA GLY A 17 -8.46 0.21 8.81
C GLY A 17 -8.28 1.71 9.08
N ILE A 18 -9.36 2.48 9.08
CA ILE A 18 -9.32 3.92 9.40
C ILE A 18 -8.83 4.15 10.83
N LEU A 19 -9.32 3.36 11.81
CA LEU A 19 -8.87 3.47 13.19
C LEU A 19 -7.36 3.20 13.31
N VAL A 20 -6.86 2.12 12.68
CA VAL A 20 -5.42 1.81 12.65
C VAL A 20 -4.64 2.94 11.98
N SER A 21 -5.14 3.50 10.88
CA SER A 21 -4.52 4.66 10.23
C SER A 21 -4.40 5.84 11.19
N PHE A 22 -5.44 6.15 11.97
CA PHE A 22 -5.38 7.23 12.96
C PHE A 22 -4.46 6.92 14.14
N LEU A 23 -4.42 5.67 14.63
CA LEU A 23 -3.47 5.26 15.67
C LEU A 23 -2.02 5.46 15.18
N PHE A 24 -1.74 5.07 13.94
CA PHE A 24 -0.46 5.32 13.28
C PHE A 24 -0.18 6.82 13.14
N GLN A 25 -1.20 7.60 12.77
CA GLN A 25 -1.03 9.02 12.49
C GLN A 25 -0.87 9.88 13.77
N PHE A 26 -1.38 9.44 14.91
CA PHE A 26 -1.50 10.32 16.08
C PHE A 26 -0.95 9.74 17.38
N ILE A 27 -0.74 8.43 17.48
CA ILE A 27 -0.47 7.77 18.76
C ILE A 27 0.85 7.01 18.77
N ILE A 28 1.34 6.52 17.64
CA ILE A 28 2.59 5.72 17.60
C ILE A 28 3.75 6.62 17.16
N PRO A 29 4.55 7.21 18.08
CA PRO A 29 5.65 8.13 17.74
C PRO A 29 6.86 7.47 17.03
N TYR A 30 6.83 6.16 16.79
CA TYR A 30 7.88 5.41 16.09
C TYR A 30 7.42 4.77 14.77
N SER A 31 6.14 4.84 14.42
CA SER A 31 5.67 4.36 13.12
C SER A 31 6.14 5.21 11.96
N TRP A 32 6.72 6.36 12.29
CA TRP A 32 7.13 7.32 11.31
C TRP A 32 8.36 6.81 10.56
N GLN A 33 9.42 6.28 11.20
CA GLN A 33 10.71 6.68 10.63
C GLN A 33 11.97 5.81 10.88
N PRO A 34 12.08 4.59 10.31
CA PRO A 34 13.40 4.00 10.05
C PRO A 34 14.24 4.88 9.11
N LEU A 35 13.65 5.38 8.02
CA LEU A 35 14.35 6.16 6.97
C LEU A 35 14.76 7.56 7.43
N HIS A 36 14.04 8.16 8.38
CA HIS A 36 14.35 9.51 8.85
C HIS A 36 15.23 9.56 10.08
N PHE A 37 15.16 8.58 10.97
CA PHE A 37 16.24 8.39 11.93
C PHE A 37 17.57 8.13 11.21
N TYR A 38 17.53 7.42 10.06
CA TYR A 38 18.72 7.17 9.25
C TYR A 38 19.30 8.44 8.60
N THR A 39 18.47 9.30 8.02
CA THR A 39 18.93 10.50 7.29
C THR A 39 19.10 11.76 8.15
N ASN A 40 18.29 11.94 9.20
CA ASN A 40 18.23 13.16 10.02
C ASN A 40 18.69 12.93 11.48
N GLY A 41 18.98 11.68 11.87
CA GLY A 41 19.45 11.32 13.19
C GLY A 41 18.35 11.21 14.27
N ILE A 42 18.73 10.76 15.46
CA ILE A 42 17.82 10.42 16.58
C ILE A 42 16.98 11.57 17.15
N ASN A 43 17.26 12.82 16.76
CA ASN A 43 16.64 14.02 17.34
C ASN A 43 15.52 14.62 16.47
N ALA A 44 15.22 14.02 15.32
CA ALA A 44 14.31 14.59 14.37
C ALA A 44 12.85 14.45 14.85
N GLN A 45 12.07 15.55 14.77
CA GLN A 45 10.75 15.66 15.39
C GLN A 45 9.62 15.46 14.36
N HIS A 46 8.47 14.97 14.84
CA HIS A 46 7.27 14.83 14.01
C HIS A 46 6.79 16.21 13.52
N GLY A 47 6.69 16.38 12.20
CA GLY A 47 6.22 17.63 11.58
C GLY A 47 7.31 18.69 11.37
N ASP A 48 8.59 18.37 11.58
CA ASP A 48 9.68 19.30 11.29
C ASP A 48 9.75 19.58 9.77
N PRO A 49 9.60 20.83 9.31
CA PRO A 49 9.55 21.16 7.89
C PRO A 49 10.81 20.75 7.11
N GLU A 50 11.96 20.77 7.79
CA GLU A 50 13.27 20.43 7.22
C GLU A 50 13.54 18.93 7.22
N SER A 51 12.78 18.16 8.00
CA SER A 51 13.01 16.73 8.18
C SER A 51 11.94 15.86 7.54
N ASN A 52 10.81 16.40 7.04
CA ASN A 52 9.69 15.62 6.50
C ASN A 52 10.08 14.62 5.38
N LEU A 53 10.49 13.42 5.79
CA LEU A 53 10.69 12.30 4.90
C LEU A 53 9.35 11.66 4.62
N VAL A 54 8.87 11.91 3.40
CA VAL A 54 8.59 10.87 2.41
C VAL A 54 8.01 9.59 3.04
N ILE A 55 6.85 9.70 3.68
CA ILE A 55 6.04 8.52 3.98
C ILE A 55 5.21 8.26 2.73
N PHE A 56 5.30 7.07 2.15
CA PHE A 56 4.29 6.64 1.20
C PHE A 56 2.99 6.50 2.01
N THR A 57 2.20 7.56 2.08
CA THR A 57 0.89 7.59 2.78
C THR A 57 -0.07 6.55 2.19
N VAL A 58 0.18 6.11 0.96
CA VAL A 58 -0.46 4.93 0.35
C VAL A 58 -0.08 3.63 1.10
N SER A 59 1.18 3.48 1.51
CA SER A 59 1.64 2.33 2.32
C SER A 59 0.99 2.25 3.69
N GLN A 60 0.70 3.40 4.31
CA GLN A 60 -0.11 3.42 5.52
C GLN A 60 -1.52 2.84 5.26
N TRP A 61 -2.18 3.22 4.16
CA TRP A 61 -3.46 2.61 3.77
C TRP A 61 -3.31 1.10 3.57
N TYR A 62 -2.27 0.65 2.86
CA TYR A 62 -2.01 -0.78 2.67
C TYR A 62 -1.81 -1.50 3.99
N PHE A 63 -0.99 -0.94 4.88
CA PHE A 63 -0.74 -1.49 6.20
C PHE A 63 -2.05 -1.60 7.00
N SER A 64 -2.79 -0.52 7.14
CA SER A 64 -4.05 -0.48 7.88
C SER A 64 -5.08 -1.48 7.36
N ILE A 65 -5.22 -1.57 6.03
CA ILE A 65 -6.12 -2.53 5.39
C ILE A 65 -5.61 -3.97 5.55
N SER A 66 -4.29 -4.20 5.58
CA SER A 66 -3.71 -5.52 5.85
C SER A 66 -3.94 -5.99 7.29
N VAL A 67 -3.99 -5.07 8.25
CA VAL A 67 -4.40 -5.38 9.64
C VAL A 67 -5.88 -5.75 9.69
N ALA A 68 -6.74 -4.92 9.08
CA ALA A 68 -8.18 -5.18 9.02
C ALA A 68 -8.54 -6.47 8.26
N TRP A 69 -7.71 -6.89 7.32
CA TRP A 69 -7.88 -8.14 6.58
C TRP A 69 -7.95 -9.39 7.47
N PHE A 70 -7.31 -9.37 8.65
CA PHE A 70 -7.36 -10.50 9.57
C PHE A 70 -8.75 -10.77 10.20
N ILE A 71 -9.68 -9.81 10.12
CA ILE A 71 -11.06 -9.96 10.60
C ILE A 71 -11.86 -10.91 9.71
N ASP A 72 -11.79 -10.72 8.39
CA ASP A 72 -12.37 -11.60 7.38
C ASP A 72 -11.45 -11.66 6.15
N ARG A 73 -10.82 -12.82 5.99
CA ARG A 73 -9.80 -13.04 4.96
C ARG A 73 -10.39 -13.37 3.59
N ASP A 74 -11.70 -13.59 3.49
CA ASP A 74 -12.39 -13.94 2.25
C ASP A 74 -13.03 -12.71 1.57
N ASN A 75 -12.83 -11.52 2.15
CA ASN A 75 -13.29 -10.28 1.58
C ASN A 75 -12.58 -9.95 0.25
N LYS A 76 -13.30 -10.12 -0.86
CA LYS A 76 -12.80 -9.85 -2.21
C LYS A 76 -12.32 -8.42 -2.39
N ILE A 77 -13.00 -7.42 -1.82
CA ILE A 77 -12.64 -6.01 -2.00
C ILE A 77 -11.25 -5.75 -1.42
N LEU A 78 -11.04 -6.18 -0.16
CA LEU A 78 -9.75 -6.04 0.51
C LEU A 78 -8.66 -6.90 -0.14
N ASN A 79 -8.99 -8.13 -0.55
CA ASN A 79 -8.04 -9.01 -1.23
C ASN A 79 -7.51 -8.38 -2.51
N ASN A 80 -8.39 -7.79 -3.32
CA ASN A 80 -8.00 -7.09 -4.54
C ASN A 80 -7.15 -5.86 -4.23
N PHE A 81 -7.57 -5.02 -3.27
CA PHE A 81 -6.81 -3.84 -2.85
C PHE A 81 -5.38 -4.20 -2.43
N LEU A 82 -5.22 -5.25 -1.61
CA LEU A 82 -3.92 -5.70 -1.11
C LEU A 82 -3.08 -6.40 -2.17
N VAL A 83 -3.67 -7.18 -3.08
CA VAL A 83 -2.90 -7.80 -4.17
C VAL A 83 -2.38 -6.74 -5.13
N TYR A 84 -3.20 -5.78 -5.55
CA TYR A 84 -2.75 -4.71 -6.44
C TYR A 84 -1.78 -3.73 -5.77
N SER A 85 -1.63 -3.78 -4.44
CA SER A 85 -0.59 -3.03 -3.70
C SER A 85 0.82 -3.62 -3.83
N ILE A 86 1.00 -4.86 -4.30
CA ILE A 86 2.31 -5.51 -4.39
C ILE A 86 3.27 -4.71 -5.28
N ALA A 87 2.82 -4.31 -6.47
CA ALA A 87 3.65 -3.55 -7.41
C ALA A 87 4.12 -2.19 -6.85
N PRO A 88 3.24 -1.32 -6.31
CA PRO A 88 3.69 -0.09 -5.69
C PRO A 88 4.58 -0.34 -4.47
N LEU A 89 4.29 -1.34 -3.62
CA LEU A 89 5.13 -1.69 -2.48
C LEU A 89 6.55 -2.13 -2.89
N LEU A 90 6.72 -2.84 -4.01
CA LEU A 90 8.05 -3.20 -4.52
C LEU A 90 8.90 -1.97 -4.86
N THR A 91 8.28 -0.88 -5.34
CA THR A 91 9.02 0.35 -5.64
C THR A 91 9.60 1.03 -4.41
N VAL A 92 9.09 0.69 -3.23
CA VAL A 92 9.53 1.24 -1.94
C VAL A 92 10.44 0.26 -1.21
N LEU A 93 10.03 -1.01 -1.11
CA LEU A 93 10.79 -2.07 -0.44
C LEU A 93 12.17 -2.31 -1.07
N ILE A 94 12.29 -2.25 -2.40
CA ILE A 94 13.58 -2.46 -3.08
C ILE A 94 14.59 -1.39 -2.65
N PRO A 95 14.31 -0.08 -2.80
CA PRO A 95 15.18 0.98 -2.27
C PRO A 95 15.44 0.85 -0.76
N GLU A 96 14.41 0.57 0.05
CA GLU A 96 14.57 0.44 1.50
C GLU A 96 15.56 -0.64 1.90
N PHE A 97 15.46 -1.83 1.30
CA PHE A 97 16.30 -2.97 1.67
C PHE A 97 17.70 -2.91 1.04
N ILE A 98 17.80 -2.41 -0.19
CA ILE A 98 19.05 -2.46 -0.97
C ILE A 98 19.87 -1.17 -0.85
N VAL A 99 19.22 -0.02 -0.81
CA VAL A 99 19.88 1.29 -0.77
C VAL A 99 20.01 1.79 0.66
N TYR A 100 18.94 1.68 1.44
CA TYR A 100 18.88 2.27 2.78
C TYR A 100 19.14 1.28 3.92
N PHE A 101 19.23 -0.03 3.63
CA PHE A 101 19.44 -1.09 4.63
C PHE A 101 18.37 -1.08 5.76
N LEU A 102 17.14 -0.66 5.44
CA LEU A 102 16.02 -0.55 6.37
C LEU A 102 15.21 -1.83 6.43
N TYR A 103 15.73 -2.81 7.16
CA TYR A 103 15.13 -4.15 7.24
C TYR A 103 13.92 -4.26 8.18
N ILE A 104 13.69 -3.25 9.02
CA ILE A 104 12.65 -3.26 10.06
C ILE A 104 11.44 -2.40 9.64
N ASP A 105 11.36 -2.01 8.36
CA ASP A 105 10.21 -1.24 7.89
C ASP A 105 8.98 -2.13 7.69
N TYR A 106 8.23 -2.27 8.78
CA TYR A 106 7.06 -3.12 8.85
C TYR A 106 5.84 -2.51 8.14
N ILE A 107 5.84 -1.19 7.85
CA ILE A 107 4.70 -0.53 7.20
C ILE A 107 4.55 -1.01 5.75
N HIS A 108 5.67 -1.31 5.11
CA HIS A 108 5.71 -1.86 3.75
C HIS A 108 5.68 -3.38 3.74
N LEU A 109 6.35 -4.01 4.69
CA LEU A 109 6.54 -5.46 4.70
C LEU A 109 5.24 -6.22 4.98
N LEU A 110 4.45 -5.81 5.97
CA LEU A 110 3.20 -6.51 6.31
C LEU A 110 2.22 -6.56 5.13
N PRO A 111 1.81 -5.42 4.52
CA PRO A 111 0.88 -5.47 3.40
C PRO A 111 1.44 -6.22 2.20
N PHE A 112 2.76 -6.15 1.95
CA PHE A 112 3.41 -6.91 0.90
C PHE A 112 3.26 -8.42 1.13
N LEU A 113 3.58 -8.91 2.33
CA LEU A 113 3.45 -10.31 2.69
C LEU A 113 1.99 -10.81 2.61
N VAL A 114 1.03 -10.00 3.07
CA VAL A 114 -0.40 -10.31 2.96
C VAL A 114 -0.82 -10.38 1.49
N GLY A 115 -0.39 -9.43 0.65
CA GLY A 115 -0.64 -9.45 -0.80
C GLY A 115 -0.10 -10.72 -1.46
N ILE A 116 1.16 -11.09 -1.18
CA ILE A 116 1.78 -12.32 -1.69
C ILE A 116 1.00 -13.56 -1.22
N TYR A 117 0.59 -13.59 0.05
CA TYR A 117 -0.22 -14.68 0.59
C TYR A 117 -1.55 -14.81 -0.16
N ILE A 118 -2.26 -13.71 -0.40
CA ILE A 118 -3.53 -13.71 -1.16
C ILE A 118 -3.28 -14.20 -2.58
N LEU A 119 -2.26 -13.69 -3.26
CA LEU A 119 -1.93 -14.11 -4.62
C LEU A 119 -1.56 -15.60 -4.71
N TRP A 120 -0.95 -16.16 -3.67
CA TRP A 120 -0.58 -17.58 -3.63
C TRP A 120 -1.74 -18.50 -3.23
N LYS A 121 -2.49 -18.15 -2.18
CA LYS A 121 -3.47 -19.03 -1.52
C LYS A 121 -4.93 -18.68 -1.80
N LYS A 122 -5.21 -17.46 -2.27
CA LYS A 122 -6.57 -16.93 -2.47
C LYS A 122 -6.75 -16.24 -3.82
N ARG A 123 -5.98 -16.66 -4.83
CA ARG A 123 -5.93 -16.02 -6.17
C ARG A 123 -7.30 -15.95 -6.86
N GLU A 124 -8.20 -16.88 -6.55
CA GLU A 124 -9.57 -16.95 -7.06
C GLU A 124 -10.44 -15.79 -6.59
N THR A 125 -10.04 -15.13 -5.49
CA THR A 125 -10.71 -13.91 -5.00
C THR A 125 -10.23 -12.63 -5.72
N VAL A 126 -9.16 -12.72 -6.53
CA VAL A 126 -8.60 -11.60 -7.27
C VAL A 126 -9.32 -11.44 -8.61
N GLU A 127 -9.86 -10.26 -8.86
CA GLU A 127 -10.70 -9.92 -9.99
C GLU A 127 -10.09 -8.76 -10.79
N GLU A 128 -9.96 -8.96 -12.10
CA GLU A 128 -9.33 -7.97 -13.01
C GLU A 128 -10.05 -6.62 -13.01
N SER A 129 -11.36 -6.62 -12.76
CA SER A 129 -12.20 -5.42 -12.64
C SER A 129 -11.73 -4.45 -11.55
N HIS A 130 -11.00 -4.93 -10.55
CA HIS A 130 -10.52 -4.12 -9.44
C HIS A 130 -9.17 -3.45 -9.71
N TYR A 131 -8.47 -3.79 -10.82
CA TYR A 131 -7.21 -3.14 -11.16
C TYR A 131 -7.37 -1.63 -11.35
N LEU A 132 -8.29 -1.21 -12.22
CA LEU A 132 -8.46 0.20 -12.56
C LEU A 132 -8.92 1.04 -11.36
N PRO A 133 -9.92 0.63 -10.55
CA PRO A 133 -10.27 1.34 -9.31
C PRO A 133 -9.09 1.51 -8.34
N ASN A 134 -8.29 0.46 -8.14
CA ASN A 134 -7.10 0.53 -7.29
C ASN A 134 -6.07 1.51 -7.84
N PHE A 135 -5.78 1.43 -9.14
CA PHE A 135 -4.85 2.34 -9.80
C PHE A 135 -5.30 3.81 -9.69
N LEU A 136 -6.59 4.08 -9.89
CA LEU A 136 -7.17 5.42 -9.75
C LEU A 136 -7.08 5.92 -8.31
N PHE A 137 -7.42 5.09 -7.33
CA PHE A 137 -7.29 5.46 -5.91
C PHE A 137 -5.85 5.86 -5.57
N VAL A 138 -4.87 5.04 -5.93
CA VAL A 138 -3.45 5.30 -5.67
C VAL A 138 -3.00 6.58 -6.38
N SER A 139 -3.38 6.76 -7.65
CA SER A 139 -3.02 7.96 -8.41
C SER A 139 -3.61 9.23 -7.80
N ILE A 140 -4.92 9.24 -7.52
CA ILE A 140 -5.59 10.40 -6.89
C ILE A 140 -4.93 10.73 -5.56
N TRP A 141 -4.67 9.71 -4.73
CA TRP A 141 -4.05 9.92 -3.43
C TRP A 141 -2.65 10.51 -3.54
N LEU A 142 -1.81 9.99 -4.44
CA LEU A 142 -0.46 10.53 -4.68
C LEU A 142 -0.51 12.00 -5.12
N PHE A 143 -1.45 12.36 -5.99
CA PHE A 143 -1.64 13.75 -6.43
C PHE A 143 -2.11 14.64 -5.27
N VAL A 144 -3.10 14.19 -4.48
CA VAL A 144 -3.60 14.93 -3.30
C VAL A 144 -2.46 15.21 -2.33
N VAL A 145 -1.66 14.19 -2.02
CA VAL A 145 -0.56 14.28 -1.07
C VAL A 145 0.54 15.23 -1.58
N TYR A 146 0.85 15.17 -2.87
CA TYR A 146 1.83 16.05 -3.50
C TYR A 146 1.36 17.52 -3.52
N PHE A 147 0.15 17.80 -4.01
CA PHE A 147 -0.35 19.17 -4.19
C PHE A 147 -0.79 19.86 -2.90
N LEU A 148 -1.20 19.11 -1.89
CA LEU A 148 -1.50 19.65 -0.56
C LEU A 148 -0.25 19.68 0.34
N GLU A 149 0.91 19.32 -0.19
CA GLU A 149 2.20 19.36 0.52
C GLU A 149 2.19 18.49 1.79
N LEU A 150 1.30 17.47 1.83
CA LEU A 150 1.10 16.59 2.98
C LEU A 150 2.22 15.57 3.14
N ALA A 151 2.91 15.26 2.05
CA ALA A 151 4.21 14.60 2.05
C ALA A 151 4.95 15.01 0.76
N TYR A 152 6.29 14.90 0.75
CA TYR A 152 7.12 15.15 -0.44
C TYR A 152 7.14 16.59 -0.98
N PHE A 153 6.83 17.61 -0.16
CA PHE A 153 6.79 19.02 -0.61
C PHE A 153 8.06 19.50 -1.35
N GLN A 154 9.21 18.85 -1.13
CA GLN A 154 10.47 19.24 -1.76
C GLN A 154 10.78 18.54 -3.10
N ALA A 155 9.98 17.55 -3.53
CA ALA A 155 10.20 16.89 -4.80
C ALA A 155 9.81 17.82 -5.97
N LEU A 156 10.66 17.93 -6.99
CA LEU A 156 10.30 18.67 -8.20
C LEU A 156 9.12 17.97 -8.88
N LEU A 157 8.22 18.75 -9.49
CA LEU A 157 7.06 18.21 -10.22
C LEU A 157 7.47 17.18 -11.27
N VAL A 158 8.61 17.38 -11.93
CA VAL A 158 9.14 16.45 -12.93
C VAL A 158 9.45 15.09 -12.29
N ASP A 159 10.09 15.06 -11.13
CA ASP A 159 10.44 13.83 -10.43
C ASP A 159 9.17 13.11 -9.94
N PHE A 160 8.18 13.86 -9.45
CA PHE A 160 6.87 13.30 -9.09
C PHE A 160 6.20 12.62 -10.29
N ILE A 161 6.13 13.30 -11.44
CA ILE A 161 5.51 12.76 -12.65
C ILE A 161 6.25 11.53 -13.16
N ILE A 162 7.60 11.53 -13.17
CA ILE A 162 8.40 10.37 -13.56
C ILE A 162 8.10 9.18 -12.65
N ASN A 163 8.10 9.37 -11.33
CA ASN A 163 7.80 8.31 -10.37
C ASN A 163 6.39 7.75 -10.55
N TRP A 164 5.40 8.63 -10.73
CA TRP A 164 4.02 8.20 -11.02
C TRP A 164 3.91 7.39 -12.31
N LEU A 165 4.62 7.78 -13.37
CA LEU A 165 4.67 7.01 -14.62
C LEU A 165 5.32 5.63 -14.44
N LEU A 166 6.44 5.56 -13.71
CA LEU A 166 7.11 4.29 -13.40
C LEU A 166 6.18 3.37 -12.60
N LEU A 167 5.49 3.90 -11.59
CA LEU A 167 4.49 3.17 -10.81
C LEU A 167 3.35 2.64 -11.70
N SER A 168 2.89 3.47 -12.62
CA SER A 168 1.81 3.12 -13.57
C SER A 168 2.22 1.98 -14.50
N ILE A 169 3.44 2.04 -15.04
CA ILE A 169 3.99 0.98 -15.89
C ILE A 169 4.14 -0.32 -15.10
N LEU A 170 4.75 -0.27 -13.91
CA LEU A 170 4.93 -1.44 -13.05
C LEU A 170 3.60 -2.05 -12.61
N GLY A 171 2.64 -1.22 -12.22
CA GLY A 171 1.29 -1.65 -11.87
C GLY A 171 0.58 -2.35 -13.03
N PHE A 172 0.72 -1.81 -14.24
CA PHE A 172 0.14 -2.41 -15.45
C PHE A 172 0.81 -3.74 -15.81
N LEU A 173 2.15 -3.82 -15.76
CA LEU A 173 2.87 -5.07 -15.99
C LEU A 173 2.48 -6.14 -14.95
N PHE A 174 2.30 -5.75 -13.70
CA PHE A 174 1.87 -6.64 -12.64
C PHE A 174 0.41 -7.12 -12.84
N PHE A 175 -0.47 -6.24 -13.32
CA PHE A 175 -1.81 -6.63 -13.74
C PHE A 175 -1.78 -7.69 -14.85
N LEU A 176 -0.94 -7.51 -15.88
CA LEU A 176 -0.78 -8.50 -16.95
C LEU A 176 -0.23 -9.83 -16.40
N PHE A 177 0.68 -9.78 -15.43
CA PHE A 177 1.18 -10.96 -14.74
C PHE A 177 0.08 -11.71 -13.98
N ILE A 178 -0.75 -11.02 -13.20
CA ILE A 178 -1.90 -11.64 -12.51
C ILE A 178 -2.84 -12.30 -13.52
N ARG A 179 -3.18 -11.59 -14.61
CA ARG A 179 -4.03 -12.11 -15.67
C ARG A 179 -3.44 -13.37 -16.31
N TYR A 180 -2.14 -13.38 -16.57
CA TYR A 180 -1.43 -14.56 -17.07
C TYR A 180 -1.52 -15.74 -16.09
N LEU A 181 -1.30 -15.50 -14.79
CA LEU A 181 -1.38 -16.55 -13.77
C LEU A 181 -2.79 -17.16 -13.70
N LYS A 182 -3.85 -16.34 -13.76
CA LYS A 182 -5.23 -16.82 -13.73
C LYS A 182 -5.56 -17.70 -14.93
N LYS A 183 -5.20 -17.25 -16.14
CA LYS A 183 -5.43 -18.02 -17.37
C LYS A 183 -4.75 -19.39 -17.36
N ARG A 184 -3.55 -19.50 -16.77
CA ARG A 184 -2.82 -20.78 -16.67
C ARG A 184 -3.54 -21.81 -15.79
N VAL A 185 -4.24 -21.35 -14.76
CA VAL A 185 -4.99 -22.22 -13.86
C VAL A 185 -6.25 -22.75 -14.53
N GLU A 186 -6.97 -21.89 -15.25
CA GLU A 186 -8.20 -22.26 -15.98
C GLU A 186 -7.93 -23.34 -17.06
N ILE A 187 -6.75 -23.35 -17.67
CA ILE A 187 -6.36 -24.36 -18.67
C ILE A 187 -6.06 -25.72 -18.01
N GLN A 188 -5.74 -25.75 -16.71
CA GLN A 188 -5.35 -26.96 -15.98
C GLN A 188 -6.51 -27.66 -15.25
N THR A 189 -7.66 -26.99 -15.15
CA THR A 189 -8.91 -27.49 -14.54
C THR A 189 -9.91 -27.91 -15.59
#